data_AF-A0A6G5QQX6-F1
#
_entry.id   AF-A0A6G5QQX6-F1
#
_cell.length_a   1.000
_cell.length_b   1.000
_cell.length_c   1.000
_cell.angle_alpha   90.00
_cell.angle_beta   90.00
_cell.angle_gamma   90.00
#
_symmetry.space_group_name_H-M   'P 1'
#
loop_
_entity.id
_entity.type
_entity.pdbx_description
1 polymer ?
#
loop_
_entity_poly.entity_id
_entity_poly.type
_entity_poly.pdbx_seq_one_letter_code
_entity_poly.pdbx_strand_id
1 'polypeptide(L)'
;MKGVAISETMIVGDDGKYYKFSFEEVRSQRPSGGERVAFKPDGEFALEVFIVVDEGEKRATKDVRSKETKQALKESEVFERARVLGIVSGVAPSAIKFYAYFIAGYAGLALQIADNLAVIAGAMLTYLALGGIAKLSRSDSLHVNFGKAMIVMFVGQVTATLASYMASIEHPLAKLVVVVTLLLLIYVAVVWSKVFFELARLTRNGLFRIYVFTFFAGELLWASGILAIFGFFLLIASFFIYIAAWVKTDKVGEAKDEGLFMY
;
A
#
# COMPACT_ATOMS: atom_id res chain seq x y z
N MET A 1 4.18 44.44 27.83
CA MET A 1 3.30 43.99 26.73
C MET A 1 3.56 42.50 26.48
N LYS A 2 2.62 41.77 25.88
CA LYS A 2 2.79 40.36 25.49
C LYS A 2 2.66 40.24 23.97
N GLY A 3 3.24 39.20 23.40
CA GLY A 3 3.17 38.91 21.98
C GLY A 3 3.76 37.54 21.65
N VAL A 4 3.88 37.25 20.37
CA VAL A 4 4.46 36.01 19.84
C VAL A 4 5.69 36.35 19.00
N ALA A 5 6.83 35.73 19.31
CA ALA A 5 8.01 35.83 18.47
C ALA A 5 7.77 35.06 17.16
N ILE A 6 7.82 35.76 16.02
CA ILE A 6 7.59 35.17 14.69
C ILE A 6 8.89 34.88 13.94
N SER A 7 10.00 35.45 14.40
CA SER A 7 11.36 35.18 13.92
C SER A 7 12.38 35.50 15.01
N GLU A 8 13.67 35.27 14.73
CA GLU A 8 14.76 35.55 15.66
C GLU A 8 14.93 37.04 16.02
N THR A 9 14.25 37.95 15.32
CA THR A 9 14.39 39.41 15.52
C THR A 9 13.05 40.16 15.52
N MET A 10 11.91 39.46 15.51
CA MET A 10 10.60 40.11 15.33
C MET A 10 9.49 39.46 16.17
N ILE A 11 8.67 40.31 16.80
CA ILE A 11 7.55 39.95 17.65
C ILE A 11 6.28 40.59 17.09
N VAL A 12 5.17 39.84 17.06
CA VAL A 12 3.83 40.38 16.88
C VAL A 12 3.25 40.59 18.28
N GLY A 13 3.01 41.84 18.66
CA GLY A 13 2.35 42.18 19.91
C GLY A 13 0.89 41.73 19.91
N ASP A 14 0.32 41.54 21.11
CA ASP A 14 -1.12 41.25 21.26
C ASP A 14 -2.01 42.41 20.73
N ASP A 15 -1.43 43.58 20.48
CA ASP A 15 -2.05 44.73 19.81
C ASP A 15 -2.04 44.64 18.27
N GLY A 16 -1.50 43.55 17.71
CA GLY A 16 -1.40 43.30 16.27
C GLY A 16 -0.26 44.06 15.58
N LYS A 17 0.58 44.79 16.32
CA LYS A 17 1.72 45.54 15.76
C LYS A 17 2.99 44.70 15.78
N TYR A 18 3.90 45.03 14.87
CA TYR A 18 5.20 44.39 14.78
C TYR A 18 6.25 45.18 15.56
N TYR A 19 7.05 44.47 16.35
CA TYR A 19 8.15 45.03 17.12
C TYR A 19 9.45 44.30 16.77
N LYS A 20 10.51 45.05 16.51
CA LYS A 20 11.86 44.53 16.26
C LYS A 20 12.62 44.44 17.59
N PHE A 21 13.39 43.37 17.78
CA PHE A 21 14.28 43.27 18.94
C PHE A 21 15.67 42.82 18.49
N SER A 22 16.69 43.27 19.21
CA SER A 22 18.06 42.81 19.04
C SER A 22 18.37 41.71 20.04
N PHE A 23 19.43 40.94 19.79
CA PHE A 23 19.86 39.89 20.71
C PHE A 23 20.23 40.40 22.10
N GLU A 24 20.68 41.66 22.21
CA GLU A 24 21.08 42.28 23.47
C GLU A 24 19.87 42.53 24.40
N GLU A 25 18.67 42.61 23.83
CA GLU A 25 17.44 42.85 24.56
C GLU A 25 16.80 41.57 25.12
N VAL A 26 17.29 40.39 24.75
CA VAL A 26 16.78 39.10 25.24
C VAL A 26 17.41 38.78 26.59
N ARG A 27 16.60 38.80 27.65
CA ARG A 27 17.08 38.63 29.04
C ARG A 27 17.15 37.17 29.50
N SER A 28 16.67 36.23 28.69
CA SER A 28 16.67 34.80 29.02
C SER A 28 17.16 33.94 27.84
N GLN A 29 16.45 32.87 27.50
CA GLN A 29 16.75 32.02 26.34
C GLN A 29 16.22 32.69 25.07
N ARG A 30 16.88 32.44 23.93
CA ARG A 30 16.43 32.98 22.64
C ARG A 30 15.04 32.45 22.29
N PRO A 31 14.04 33.34 22.06
CA PRO A 31 12.72 32.89 21.66
C PRO A 31 12.79 32.25 20.27
N SER A 32 12.30 31.02 20.17
CA SER A 32 12.10 30.34 18.89
C SER A 32 10.78 30.80 18.26
N GLY A 33 10.68 30.72 16.92
CA GLY A 33 9.44 31.08 16.22
C GLY A 33 8.22 30.35 16.79
N GLY A 34 7.21 31.10 17.22
CA GLY A 34 5.98 30.63 17.85
C GLY A 34 5.95 30.74 19.39
N GLU A 35 7.03 31.17 20.05
CA GLU A 35 7.03 31.33 21.50
C GLU A 35 6.36 32.62 21.96
N ARG A 36 5.55 32.53 23.03
CA ARG A 36 5.00 33.71 23.70
C ARG A 36 6.10 34.43 24.46
N VAL A 37 6.15 35.75 24.27
CA VAL A 37 7.14 36.63 24.89
C VAL A 37 6.45 37.79 25.58
N ALA A 38 7.06 38.26 26.67
CA ALA A 38 6.74 39.52 27.30
C ALA A 38 7.88 40.50 27.04
N PHE A 39 7.54 41.76 26.72
CA PHE A 39 8.53 42.79 26.37
C PHE A 39 8.04 44.19 26.75
N LYS A 40 8.96 45.14 26.78
CA LYS A 40 8.71 46.57 26.96
C LYS A 40 8.75 47.28 25.59
N PRO A 41 7.63 47.83 25.10
CA PRO A 41 7.62 48.52 23.81
C PRO A 41 8.32 49.89 23.91
N ASP A 42 9.14 50.20 22.92
CA ASP A 42 9.77 51.52 22.70
C ASP A 42 9.72 51.87 21.21
N GLY A 43 8.69 52.62 20.79
CA GLY A 43 8.43 52.89 19.38
C GLY A 43 8.18 51.61 18.59
N GLU A 44 9.02 51.33 17.59
CA GLU A 44 8.99 50.10 16.78
C GLU A 44 9.85 48.97 17.39
N PHE A 45 10.48 49.20 18.55
CA PHE A 45 11.39 48.26 19.19
C PHE A 45 10.76 47.58 20.41
N ALA A 46 11.21 46.36 20.69
CA ALA A 46 10.89 45.60 21.89
C ALA A 46 12.17 45.45 22.73
N LEU A 47 12.16 46.08 23.91
CA LEU A 47 13.22 46.03 24.92
C LEU A 47 12.88 44.98 25.98
N GLU A 48 13.90 44.47 26.68
CA GLU A 48 13.74 43.53 27.80
C GLU A 48 12.78 42.37 27.49
N VAL A 49 13.13 41.56 26.49
CA VAL A 49 12.32 40.44 26.01
C VAL A 49 12.53 39.20 26.89
N PHE A 50 11.43 38.63 27.40
CA PHE A 50 11.39 37.41 28.20
C PHE A 50 10.46 36.37 27.57
N ILE A 51 10.90 35.11 27.47
CA ILE A 51 9.99 34.01 27.13
C ILE A 51 9.01 33.77 28.29
N VAL A 52 7.71 33.81 27.99
CA VAL A 52 6.66 33.43 28.94
C VAL A 52 6.54 31.91 28.88
N VAL A 53 7.10 31.23 29.88
CA VAL A 53 6.98 29.77 30.00
C VAL A 53 5.66 29.45 30.68
N ASP A 54 4.62 29.23 29.88
CA ASP A 54 3.41 28.56 30.36
C ASP A 54 3.68 27.04 30.37
N GLU A 55 4.13 26.51 31.52
CA GLU A 55 4.58 25.11 31.65
C GLU A 55 3.48 24.08 31.36
N GLY A 56 2.20 24.47 31.51
CA GLY A 56 1.05 23.63 31.23
C GLY A 56 0.84 23.37 29.72
N GLU A 57 1.08 24.40 28.89
CA GLU A 57 0.88 24.32 27.44
C GLU A 57 2.01 23.54 26.75
N LYS A 58 3.27 23.68 27.22
CA LYS A 58 4.43 22.94 26.69
C LYS A 58 4.37 21.43 26.97
N ARG A 59 3.82 20.97 28.10
CA ARG A 59 3.67 19.52 28.38
C ARG A 59 2.55 18.90 27.54
N ALA A 60 1.41 19.57 27.44
CA ALA A 60 0.30 19.10 26.61
C ALA A 60 0.69 19.01 25.12
N THR A 61 1.35 20.03 24.57
CA THR A 61 1.84 20.00 23.17
C THR A 61 2.97 18.99 22.96
N LYS A 62 3.89 18.81 23.93
CA LYS A 62 4.97 17.80 23.82
C LYS A 62 4.42 16.37 23.87
N ASP A 63 3.43 16.08 24.71
CA ASP A 63 2.82 14.76 24.80
C ASP A 63 1.94 14.44 23.59
N VAL A 64 1.21 15.43 23.06
CA VAL A 64 0.45 15.27 21.81
C VAL A 64 1.40 15.06 20.64
N ARG A 65 2.44 15.89 20.49
CA ARG A 65 3.46 15.75 19.42
C ARG A 65 4.22 14.43 19.53
N SER A 66 4.50 13.95 20.74
CA SER A 66 5.11 12.63 21.01
C SER A 66 4.18 11.49 20.60
N LYS A 67 2.88 11.59 20.87
CA LYS A 67 1.88 10.59 20.45
C LYS A 67 1.69 10.58 18.93
N GLU A 68 1.57 11.75 18.30
CA GLU A 68 1.47 11.88 16.83
C GLU A 68 2.73 11.34 16.15
N THR A 69 3.92 11.65 16.68
CA THR A 69 5.18 11.12 16.13
C THR A 69 5.26 9.60 16.26
N LYS A 70 4.88 9.03 17.42
CA LYS A 70 4.82 7.58 17.62
C LYS A 70 3.80 6.90 16.71
N GLN A 71 2.68 7.57 16.44
CA GLN A 71 1.67 7.05 15.53
C GLN A 71 2.17 7.08 14.08
N ALA A 72 2.77 8.19 13.63
CA ALA A 72 3.36 8.31 12.30
C ALA A 72 4.46 7.26 12.07
N LEU A 73 5.30 6.99 13.08
CA LEU A 73 6.30 5.91 13.04
C LEU A 73 5.64 4.53 12.85
N LYS A 74 4.60 4.22 13.62
CA LYS A 74 3.86 2.95 13.47
C LYS A 74 3.20 2.82 12.11
N GLU A 75 2.60 3.88 11.59
CA GLU A 75 1.99 3.89 10.25
C GLU A 75 3.05 3.71 9.16
N SER A 76 4.23 4.35 9.31
CA SER A 76 5.38 4.16 8.41
C SER A 76 5.89 2.71 8.43
N GLU A 77 6.03 2.09 9.60
CA GLU A 77 6.46 0.69 9.71
C GLU A 77 5.45 -0.28 9.08
N VAL A 78 4.15 -0.05 9.30
CA VAL A 78 3.08 -0.86 8.67
C VAL A 78 3.12 -0.70 7.15
N PHE A 79 3.33 0.52 6.66
CA PHE A 79 3.45 0.80 5.23
C PHE A 79 4.67 0.12 4.61
N GLU A 80 5.84 0.24 5.23
CA GLU A 80 7.07 -0.37 4.74
C GLU A 80 6.93 -1.89 4.67
N ARG A 81 6.36 -2.52 5.71
CA ARG A 81 6.07 -3.96 5.69
C ARG A 81 5.11 -4.33 4.57
N ALA A 82 4.03 -3.58 4.39
CA ALA A 82 3.05 -3.82 3.33
C ALA A 82 3.72 -3.75 1.94
N ARG A 83 4.57 -2.74 1.73
CA ARG A 83 5.31 -2.55 0.49
C ARG A 83 6.30 -3.67 0.23
N VAL A 84 7.08 -4.08 1.24
CA VAL A 84 8.01 -5.21 1.12
C VAL A 84 7.26 -6.50 0.81
N LEU A 85 6.17 -6.80 1.52
CA LEU A 85 5.34 -7.97 1.25
C LEU A 85 4.77 -7.96 -0.16
N GLY A 86 4.35 -6.78 -0.66
CA GLY A 86 3.88 -6.61 -2.03
C GLY A 86 4.97 -6.79 -3.09
N ILE A 87 6.23 -6.47 -2.79
CA ILE A 87 7.35 -6.78 -3.70
C ILE A 87 7.65 -8.28 -3.66
N VAL A 88 7.74 -8.86 -2.47
CA VAL A 88 8.06 -10.28 -2.26
C VAL A 88 6.98 -11.18 -2.84
N SER A 89 5.70 -10.75 -2.84
CA SER A 89 4.61 -11.50 -3.46
C SER A 89 4.73 -11.65 -4.98
N GLY A 90 5.46 -10.76 -5.67
CA GLY A 90 5.79 -10.93 -7.09
C GLY A 90 7.05 -11.77 -7.31
N VAL A 91 8.06 -11.59 -6.46
CA VAL A 91 9.37 -12.26 -6.59
C VAL A 91 9.30 -13.74 -6.20
N ALA A 92 8.66 -14.07 -5.08
CA ALA A 92 8.65 -15.43 -4.55
C ALA A 92 8.00 -16.45 -5.51
N PRO A 93 6.82 -16.20 -6.11
CA PRO A 93 6.25 -17.10 -7.13
C PRO A 93 7.17 -17.28 -8.32
N SER A 94 7.79 -16.19 -8.78
CA SER A 94 8.71 -16.20 -9.92
C SER A 94 9.94 -17.05 -9.63
N ALA A 95 10.48 -16.99 -8.41
CA ALA A 95 11.60 -17.83 -7.97
C ALA A 95 11.21 -19.32 -7.89
N ILE A 96 10.02 -19.62 -7.36
CA ILE A 96 9.50 -21.01 -7.30
C ILE A 96 9.38 -21.57 -8.72
N LYS A 97 8.79 -20.81 -9.65
CA LYS A 97 8.68 -21.22 -11.05
C LYS A 97 10.07 -21.37 -11.68
N PHE A 98 10.95 -20.39 -11.55
CA PHE A 98 12.29 -20.47 -12.12
C PHE A 98 13.05 -21.73 -11.66
N TYR A 99 13.00 -22.03 -10.36
CA TYR A 99 13.59 -23.25 -9.82
C TYR A 99 12.94 -24.52 -10.40
N ALA A 100 11.61 -24.61 -10.38
CA ALA A 100 10.89 -25.78 -10.87
C ALA A 100 11.17 -26.07 -12.36
N TYR A 101 11.10 -25.03 -13.20
CA TYR A 101 11.27 -25.15 -14.65
C TYR A 101 12.74 -25.38 -15.05
N PHE A 102 13.68 -24.60 -14.50
CA PHE A 102 15.04 -24.53 -15.05
C PHE A 102 16.10 -25.24 -14.22
N ILE A 103 15.87 -25.44 -12.91
CA ILE A 103 16.86 -26.05 -12.02
C ILE A 103 16.47 -27.50 -11.71
N ALA A 104 15.23 -27.72 -11.29
CA ALA A 104 14.75 -29.05 -10.91
C ALA A 104 14.22 -29.88 -12.09
N GLY A 105 13.98 -29.25 -13.25
CA GLY A 105 13.50 -29.93 -14.45
C GLY A 105 12.13 -30.59 -14.27
N TYR A 106 11.25 -30.00 -13.45
CA TYR A 106 9.92 -30.55 -13.20
C TYR A 106 9.08 -30.54 -14.48
N ALA A 107 8.33 -31.62 -14.68
CA ALA A 107 7.41 -31.78 -15.81
C ALA A 107 6.11 -32.46 -15.36
N GLY A 108 5.07 -32.36 -16.18
CA GLY A 108 3.76 -32.97 -15.92
C GLY A 108 3.18 -32.52 -14.57
N LEU A 109 2.73 -33.49 -13.76
CA LEU A 109 2.09 -33.23 -12.47
C LEU A 109 3.00 -32.47 -11.49
N ALA A 110 4.30 -32.76 -11.48
CA ALA A 110 5.24 -32.09 -10.58
C ALA A 110 5.34 -30.58 -10.88
N LEU A 111 5.34 -30.23 -12.17
CA LEU A 111 5.37 -28.85 -12.63
C LEU A 111 4.07 -28.12 -12.28
N GLN A 112 2.92 -28.78 -12.50
CA GLN A 112 1.61 -28.24 -12.17
C GLN A 112 1.46 -27.96 -10.66
N ILE A 113 1.97 -28.84 -9.81
CA ILE A 113 2.00 -28.63 -8.36
C ILE A 113 2.87 -27.43 -8.00
N ALA A 114 4.05 -27.29 -8.61
CA ALA A 114 4.93 -26.16 -8.37
C ALA A 114 4.30 -24.82 -8.82
N ASP A 115 3.61 -24.80 -9.95
CA ASP A 115 2.87 -23.64 -10.43
C ASP A 115 1.74 -23.25 -9.48
N ASN A 116 0.96 -24.22 -9.00
CA ASN A 116 -0.09 -24.00 -8.01
C ASN A 116 0.49 -23.43 -6.70
N LEU A 117 1.60 -24.00 -6.23
CA LEU A 117 2.29 -23.51 -5.03
C LEU A 117 2.79 -22.08 -5.20
N ALA A 118 3.36 -21.75 -6.36
CA ALA A 118 3.80 -20.40 -6.69
C ALA A 118 2.63 -19.40 -6.64
N VAL A 119 1.49 -19.75 -7.24
CA VAL A 119 0.28 -18.92 -7.25
C VAL A 119 -0.24 -18.69 -5.81
N ILE A 120 -0.32 -19.76 -5.00
CA ILE A 120 -0.78 -19.67 -3.61
C ILE A 120 0.16 -18.80 -2.78
N ALA A 121 1.49 -19.01 -2.90
CA ALA A 121 2.48 -18.23 -2.17
C ALA A 121 2.37 -16.72 -2.50
N GLY A 122 2.24 -16.39 -3.79
CA GLY A 122 2.07 -15.00 -4.23
C GLY A 122 0.78 -14.38 -3.71
N ALA A 123 -0.31 -15.13 -3.75
CA ALA A 123 -1.60 -14.67 -3.23
C ALA A 123 -1.55 -14.43 -1.71
N MET A 124 -0.98 -15.35 -0.92
CA MET A 124 -0.86 -15.18 0.54
C MET A 124 -0.03 -13.95 0.91
N LEU A 125 1.11 -13.74 0.24
CA LEU A 125 1.95 -12.56 0.48
C LEU A 125 1.25 -11.26 0.05
N THR A 126 0.53 -11.30 -1.06
CA THR A 126 -0.31 -10.17 -1.49
C THR A 126 -1.39 -9.88 -0.45
N TYR A 127 -2.08 -10.89 0.06
CA TYR A 127 -3.08 -10.71 1.11
C TYR A 127 -2.51 -10.04 2.36
N LEU A 128 -1.33 -10.47 2.83
CA LEU A 128 -0.65 -9.82 3.95
C LEU A 128 -0.27 -8.36 3.65
N ALA A 129 0.21 -8.08 2.43
CA ALA A 129 0.50 -6.72 1.97
C ALA A 129 -0.76 -5.85 2.03
N LEU A 130 -1.86 -6.36 1.48
CA LEU A 130 -3.16 -5.68 1.44
C LEU A 130 -3.75 -5.49 2.83
N GLY A 131 -3.48 -6.37 3.80
CA GLY A 131 -3.87 -6.19 5.20
C GLY A 131 -3.17 -5.00 5.86
N GLY A 132 -1.89 -4.76 5.53
CA GLY A 132 -1.18 -3.56 5.93
C GLY A 132 -1.78 -2.29 5.31
N ILE A 133 -2.11 -2.33 4.02
CA ILE A 133 -2.77 -1.22 3.32
C ILE A 133 -4.16 -0.94 3.91
N ALA A 134 -4.97 -1.98 4.16
CA ALA A 134 -6.31 -1.86 4.75
C ALA A 134 -6.30 -1.15 6.10
N LYS A 135 -5.32 -1.48 6.94
CA LYS A 135 -5.10 -0.83 8.24
C LYS A 135 -4.77 0.66 8.10
N LEU A 136 -3.99 1.04 7.08
CA LEU A 136 -3.63 2.43 6.80
C LEU A 136 -4.78 3.22 6.16
N SER A 137 -5.53 2.59 5.26
CA SER A 137 -6.67 3.22 4.59
C SER A 137 -7.95 3.21 5.42
N ARG A 138 -7.93 2.58 6.61
CA ARG A 138 -9.09 2.36 7.50
C ARG A 138 -10.27 1.68 6.80
N SER A 139 -9.98 0.80 5.84
CA SER A 139 -10.99 0.05 5.09
C SER A 139 -10.54 -1.38 4.88
N ASP A 140 -11.32 -2.32 5.41
CA ASP A 140 -11.07 -3.75 5.27
C ASP A 140 -11.62 -4.32 3.96
N SER A 141 -12.36 -3.52 3.16
CA SER A 141 -12.99 -3.96 1.90
C SER A 141 -12.00 -4.68 0.99
N LEU A 142 -10.82 -4.08 0.83
CA LEU A 142 -9.78 -4.53 -0.07
C LEU A 142 -9.18 -5.87 0.40
N HIS A 143 -8.89 -5.99 1.70
CA HIS A 143 -8.32 -7.20 2.30
C HIS A 143 -9.32 -8.36 2.34
N VAL A 144 -10.56 -8.10 2.75
CA VAL A 144 -11.63 -9.11 2.82
C VAL A 144 -12.01 -9.62 1.44
N ASN A 145 -12.19 -8.73 0.45
CA ASN A 145 -12.54 -9.14 -0.91
C ASN A 145 -11.42 -9.93 -1.58
N PHE A 146 -10.15 -9.53 -1.37
CA PHE A 146 -9.02 -10.32 -1.84
C PHE A 146 -8.98 -11.70 -1.17
N GLY A 147 -9.21 -11.77 0.14
CA GLY A 147 -9.28 -13.04 0.88
C GLY A 147 -10.36 -14.01 0.35
N LYS A 148 -11.57 -13.50 0.07
CA LYS A 148 -12.64 -14.29 -0.55
C LYS A 148 -12.22 -14.82 -1.93
N ALA A 149 -11.62 -13.96 -2.75
CA ALA A 149 -11.14 -14.36 -4.06
C ALA A 149 -9.98 -15.38 -3.99
N MET A 150 -9.11 -15.32 -2.98
CA MET A 150 -8.07 -16.34 -2.79
C MET A 150 -8.64 -17.73 -2.53
N ILE A 151 -9.71 -17.83 -1.73
CA ILE A 151 -10.39 -19.12 -1.47
C ILE A 151 -10.96 -19.67 -2.78
N VAL A 152 -11.64 -18.82 -3.55
CA VAL A 152 -12.20 -19.22 -4.86
C VAL A 152 -11.09 -19.59 -5.85
N MET A 153 -9.98 -18.87 -5.84
CA MET A 153 -8.80 -19.20 -6.65
C MET A 153 -8.24 -20.58 -6.28
N PHE A 154 -8.09 -20.89 -4.99
CA PHE A 154 -7.64 -22.22 -4.55
C PHE A 154 -8.57 -23.32 -5.06
N VAL A 155 -9.89 -23.15 -4.89
CA VAL A 155 -10.89 -24.08 -5.42
C VAL A 155 -10.79 -24.18 -6.94
N GLY A 156 -10.60 -23.07 -7.64
CA GLY A 156 -10.38 -23.02 -9.09
C GLY A 156 -9.17 -23.83 -9.53
N GLN A 157 -8.02 -23.71 -8.85
CA GLN A 157 -6.80 -24.44 -9.18
C GLN A 157 -6.92 -25.94 -8.92
N VAL A 158 -7.56 -26.34 -7.82
CA VAL A 158 -7.87 -27.75 -7.53
C VAL A 158 -8.81 -28.30 -8.61
N THR A 159 -9.83 -27.55 -8.99
CA THR A 159 -10.79 -27.93 -10.04
C THR A 159 -10.11 -28.05 -11.41
N ALA A 160 -9.17 -27.15 -11.74
CA ALA A 160 -8.38 -27.21 -12.97
C ALA A 160 -7.52 -28.47 -13.03
N THR A 161 -6.86 -28.80 -11.92
CA THR A 161 -6.03 -30.01 -11.79
C THR A 161 -6.90 -31.27 -11.96
N LEU A 162 -8.07 -31.29 -11.33
CA LEU A 162 -9.05 -32.38 -11.50
C LEU A 162 -9.53 -32.49 -12.95
N ALA A 163 -9.83 -31.36 -13.61
CA ALA A 163 -10.26 -31.34 -15.00
C ALA A 163 -9.19 -31.94 -15.93
N SER A 164 -7.92 -31.58 -15.70
CA SER A 164 -6.78 -32.12 -16.45
C SER A 164 -6.64 -33.63 -16.27
N TYR A 165 -6.73 -34.11 -15.02
CA TYR A 165 -6.72 -35.55 -14.72
C TYR A 165 -7.88 -36.28 -15.41
N MET A 166 -9.10 -35.77 -15.29
CA MET A 166 -10.29 -36.37 -15.92
C MET A 166 -10.20 -36.39 -17.44
N ALA A 167 -9.60 -35.37 -18.06
CA ALA A 167 -9.36 -35.35 -19.50
C ALA A 167 -8.35 -36.43 -19.92
N SER A 168 -7.33 -36.70 -19.10
CA SER A 168 -6.31 -37.72 -19.41
C SER A 168 -6.86 -39.16 -19.44
N ILE A 169 -7.97 -39.41 -18.74
CA ILE A 169 -8.69 -40.70 -18.72
C ILE A 169 -9.97 -40.67 -19.56
N GLU A 170 -10.14 -39.66 -20.43
CA GLU A 170 -11.29 -39.47 -21.32
C GLU A 170 -12.66 -39.48 -20.60
N HIS A 171 -12.70 -39.03 -19.34
CA HIS A 171 -13.92 -39.06 -18.56
C HIS A 171 -14.97 -38.10 -19.15
N PRO A 172 -16.25 -38.51 -19.32
CA PRO A 172 -17.28 -37.71 -20.01
C PRO A 172 -17.56 -36.36 -19.35
N LEU A 173 -17.37 -36.26 -18.02
CA LEU A 173 -17.55 -35.02 -17.26
C LEU A 173 -16.38 -34.03 -17.36
N ALA A 174 -15.25 -34.38 -17.99
CA ALA A 174 -14.07 -33.50 -18.04
C ALA A 174 -14.40 -32.11 -18.58
N LYS A 175 -15.22 -32.03 -19.64
CA LYS A 175 -15.68 -30.76 -20.23
C LYS A 175 -16.49 -29.91 -19.25
N LEU A 176 -17.37 -30.52 -18.45
CA LEU A 176 -18.15 -29.81 -17.45
C LEU A 176 -17.24 -29.20 -16.36
N VAL A 177 -16.26 -29.98 -15.90
CA VAL A 177 -15.31 -29.52 -14.87
C VAL A 177 -14.42 -28.38 -15.38
N VAL A 178 -14.05 -28.40 -16.67
CA VAL A 178 -13.39 -27.25 -17.32
C VAL A 178 -14.27 -26.00 -17.30
N VAL A 179 -15.56 -26.12 -17.62
CA VAL A 179 -16.48 -24.97 -17.57
C VAL A 179 -16.60 -24.40 -16.15
N VAL A 180 -16.73 -25.27 -15.14
CA VAL A 180 -16.76 -24.84 -13.72
C VAL A 180 -15.45 -24.11 -13.35
N THR A 181 -14.31 -24.65 -13.76
CA THR A 181 -13.01 -24.01 -13.55
C THR A 181 -12.97 -22.60 -14.15
N LEU A 182 -13.41 -22.44 -15.40
CA LEU A 182 -13.43 -21.15 -16.07
C LEU A 182 -14.33 -20.13 -15.35
N LEU A 183 -15.51 -20.55 -14.88
CA LEU A 183 -16.41 -19.66 -14.12
C LEU A 183 -15.78 -19.18 -12.80
N LEU A 184 -15.09 -20.07 -12.09
CA LEU A 184 -14.37 -19.71 -10.86
C LEU A 184 -13.23 -18.73 -11.15
N LEU A 185 -12.46 -18.95 -12.22
CA LEU A 185 -11.36 -18.07 -12.62
C LEU A 185 -11.87 -16.70 -13.10
N ILE A 186 -13.00 -16.64 -13.81
CA ILE A 186 -13.64 -15.37 -14.19
C ILE A 186 -14.08 -14.59 -12.95
N TYR A 187 -14.69 -15.26 -11.97
CA TYR A 187 -15.04 -14.62 -10.70
C TYR A 187 -13.80 -14.01 -10.02
N VAL A 188 -12.72 -14.79 -9.90
CA VAL A 188 -11.45 -14.31 -9.32
C VAL A 188 -10.94 -13.10 -10.09
N ALA A 189 -10.97 -13.15 -11.42
CA ALA A 189 -10.51 -12.05 -12.26
C ALA A 189 -11.29 -10.75 -12.03
N VAL A 190 -12.62 -10.85 -11.92
CA VAL A 190 -13.49 -9.70 -11.62
C VAL A 190 -13.18 -9.12 -10.24
N VAL A 191 -13.09 -9.96 -9.21
CA VAL A 191 -12.84 -9.49 -7.84
C VAL A 191 -11.45 -8.89 -7.72
N TRP A 192 -10.41 -9.56 -8.22
CA TRP A 192 -9.04 -9.03 -8.20
C TRP A 192 -8.91 -7.73 -8.96
N SER A 193 -9.56 -7.60 -10.12
CA SER A 193 -9.60 -6.32 -10.85
C SER A 193 -10.16 -5.20 -9.99
N LYS A 194 -11.28 -5.43 -9.28
CA LYS A 194 -11.82 -4.43 -8.33
C LYS A 194 -10.83 -4.09 -7.21
N VAL A 195 -10.21 -5.10 -6.60
CA VAL A 195 -9.18 -4.91 -5.54
C VAL A 195 -8.03 -4.05 -6.04
N PHE A 196 -7.44 -4.36 -7.20
CA PHE A 196 -6.30 -3.63 -7.72
C PHE A 196 -6.67 -2.22 -8.23
N PHE A 197 -7.91 -2.01 -8.66
CA PHE A 197 -8.42 -0.67 -8.96
C PHE A 197 -8.57 0.19 -7.72
N GLU A 198 -9.07 -0.39 -6.63
CA GLU A 198 -9.15 0.27 -5.34
C GLU A 198 -7.75 0.53 -4.77
N LEU A 199 -6.83 -0.44 -4.87
CA LEU A 199 -5.43 -0.26 -4.51
C LEU A 199 -4.79 0.90 -5.28
N ALA A 200 -5.00 0.97 -6.59
CA ALA A 200 -4.54 2.07 -7.43
C ALA A 200 -5.09 3.43 -6.99
N ARG A 201 -6.35 3.47 -6.54
CA ARG A 201 -6.99 4.68 -6.01
C ARG A 201 -6.35 5.10 -4.69
N LEU A 202 -6.22 4.18 -3.73
CA LEU A 202 -5.68 4.44 -2.40
C LEU A 202 -4.20 4.87 -2.47
N THR A 203 -3.42 4.22 -3.32
CA THR A 203 -1.98 4.51 -3.50
C THR A 203 -1.70 5.63 -4.51
N ARG A 204 -2.75 6.14 -5.20
CA ARG A 204 -2.63 7.05 -6.35
C ARG A 204 -1.67 6.54 -7.43
N ASN A 205 -1.59 5.22 -7.57
CA ASN A 205 -0.66 4.56 -8.47
C ASN A 205 -1.40 3.77 -9.55
N GLY A 206 -1.49 4.36 -10.76
CA GLY A 206 -2.17 3.74 -11.90
C GLY A 206 -1.55 2.43 -12.39
N LEU A 207 -0.30 2.13 -12.00
CA LEU A 207 0.38 0.89 -12.40
C LEU A 207 -0.35 -0.37 -11.91
N PHE A 208 -1.04 -0.32 -10.77
CA PHE A 208 -1.84 -1.46 -10.30
C PHE A 208 -3.01 -1.80 -11.25
N ARG A 209 -3.59 -0.81 -11.93
CA ARG A 209 -4.62 -1.05 -12.95
C ARG A 209 -4.02 -1.66 -14.21
N ILE A 210 -2.88 -1.15 -14.65
CA ILE A 210 -2.18 -1.67 -15.83
C ILE A 210 -1.77 -3.12 -15.55
N TYR A 211 -1.16 -3.38 -14.38
CA TYR A 211 -0.79 -4.71 -13.92
C TYR A 211 -1.94 -5.71 -14.07
N VAL A 212 -3.12 -5.42 -13.52
CA VAL A 212 -4.19 -6.41 -13.47
C VAL A 212 -4.72 -6.75 -14.87
N PHE A 213 -4.79 -5.78 -15.78
CA PHE A 213 -5.14 -6.05 -17.18
C PHE A 213 -4.06 -6.82 -17.91
N THR A 214 -2.79 -6.42 -17.77
CA THR A 214 -1.67 -7.12 -18.42
C THR A 214 -1.56 -8.56 -17.92
N PHE A 215 -1.76 -8.79 -16.62
CA PHE A 215 -1.75 -10.12 -16.01
C PHE A 215 -2.87 -11.00 -16.58
N PHE A 216 -4.13 -10.57 -16.52
CA PHE A 216 -5.24 -11.41 -17.01
C PHE A 216 -5.24 -11.60 -18.52
N ALA A 217 -4.81 -10.60 -19.29
CA ALA A 217 -4.59 -10.79 -20.73
C ALA A 217 -3.48 -11.81 -20.98
N GLY A 218 -2.40 -11.77 -20.20
CA GLY A 218 -1.31 -12.76 -20.25
C GLY A 218 -1.80 -14.17 -19.95
N GLU A 219 -2.51 -14.37 -18.83
CA GLU A 219 -3.09 -15.67 -18.44
C GLU A 219 -4.06 -16.21 -19.50
N LEU A 220 -4.91 -15.36 -20.08
CA LEU A 220 -5.87 -15.76 -21.11
C LEU A 220 -5.16 -16.21 -22.39
N LEU A 221 -4.17 -15.45 -22.86
CA LEU A 221 -3.38 -15.82 -24.04
C LEU A 221 -2.53 -17.07 -23.80
N TRP A 222 -1.96 -17.21 -22.59
CA TRP A 222 -1.25 -18.41 -22.17
C TRP A 222 -2.16 -19.64 -22.22
N ALA A 223 -3.35 -19.56 -21.60
CA ALA A 223 -4.33 -20.64 -21.59
C ALA A 223 -4.86 -21.02 -22.98
N SER A 224 -4.83 -20.10 -23.95
CA SER A 224 -5.28 -20.38 -25.32
C SER A 224 -4.39 -21.36 -26.10
N GLY A 225 -3.13 -21.56 -25.67
CA GLY A 225 -2.15 -22.38 -26.37
C GLY A 225 -1.61 -21.74 -27.67
N ILE A 226 -2.49 -21.32 -28.58
CA ILE A 226 -2.14 -20.73 -29.89
C ILE A 226 -1.38 -19.40 -29.73
N LEU A 227 -1.75 -18.61 -28.73
CA LEU A 227 -1.13 -17.30 -28.46
C LEU A 227 -0.22 -17.32 -27.23
N ALA A 228 0.23 -18.51 -26.81
CA ALA A 228 0.97 -18.69 -25.57
C ALA A 228 2.27 -17.86 -25.52
N ILE A 229 2.93 -17.66 -26.67
CA ILE A 229 4.14 -16.82 -26.75
C ILE A 229 3.84 -15.36 -26.38
N PHE A 230 2.71 -14.82 -26.83
CA PHE A 230 2.29 -13.46 -26.48
C PHE A 230 1.85 -13.40 -25.02
N GLY A 231 1.16 -14.44 -24.54
CA GLY A 231 0.81 -14.59 -23.12
C GLY A 231 2.04 -14.54 -22.23
N PHE A 232 3.10 -15.25 -22.60
CA PHE A 232 4.38 -15.24 -21.87
C PHE A 232 4.98 -13.84 -21.73
N PHE A 233 5.07 -13.08 -22.83
CA PHE A 233 5.59 -11.71 -22.78
C PHE A 233 4.71 -10.78 -21.93
N LEU A 234 3.39 -10.91 -22.00
CA LEU A 234 2.48 -10.15 -21.14
C LEU A 234 2.66 -10.53 -19.66
N LEU A 235 2.83 -11.81 -19.34
CA LEU A 235 3.07 -12.24 -17.96
C LEU A 235 4.40 -11.67 -17.42
N ILE A 236 5.47 -11.69 -18.22
CA ILE A 236 6.74 -11.03 -17.87
C ILE A 236 6.54 -9.52 -17.67
N ALA A 237 5.84 -8.86 -18.60
CA ALA A 237 5.55 -7.43 -18.46
C ALA A 237 4.74 -7.14 -17.19
N SER A 238 3.75 -7.97 -16.89
CA SER A 238 2.91 -7.85 -15.69
C SER A 238 3.74 -7.96 -14.41
N PHE A 239 4.74 -8.86 -14.37
CA PHE A 239 5.68 -8.97 -13.25
C PHE A 239 6.44 -7.66 -13.04
N PHE A 240 7.05 -7.10 -14.09
CA PHE A 240 7.78 -5.84 -13.95
C PHE A 240 6.87 -4.66 -13.57
N ILE A 241 5.66 -4.60 -14.13
CA ILE A 241 4.68 -3.56 -13.79
C ILE A 241 4.27 -3.68 -12.32
N TYR A 242 4.05 -4.90 -11.83
CA TYR A 242 3.67 -5.16 -10.43
C TYR A 242 4.76 -4.72 -9.45
N ILE A 243 6.00 -5.13 -9.70
CA ILE A 243 7.15 -4.71 -8.87
C ILE A 243 7.33 -3.20 -8.94
N ALA A 244 7.25 -2.60 -10.12
CA ALA A 244 7.32 -1.15 -10.28
C ALA A 244 6.19 -0.42 -9.54
N ALA A 245 4.97 -0.99 -9.51
CA ALA A 245 3.85 -0.44 -8.77
C ALA A 245 4.18 -0.37 -7.26
N TRP A 246 4.62 -1.46 -6.66
CA TRP A 246 5.00 -1.46 -5.24
C TRP A 246 6.22 -0.60 -4.93
N VAL A 247 7.23 -0.61 -5.79
CA VAL A 247 8.42 0.23 -5.62
C VAL A 247 8.08 1.72 -5.75
N LYS A 248 7.15 2.12 -6.62
CA LYS A 248 6.78 3.53 -6.79
C LYS A 248 5.71 4.02 -5.82
N THR A 249 5.13 3.14 -5.02
CA THR A 249 4.15 3.53 -4.00
C THR A 249 4.88 4.20 -2.83
N ASP A 250 4.56 5.47 -2.59
CA ASP A 250 5.17 6.34 -1.58
C ASP A 250 4.23 6.63 -0.39
N LYS A 251 2.92 6.54 -0.60
CA LYS A 251 1.90 6.80 0.42
C LYS A 251 0.58 6.05 0.16
N VAL A 252 -0.25 5.98 1.19
CA VAL A 252 -1.62 5.45 1.14
C VAL A 252 -2.57 6.55 1.58
N GLY A 253 -3.58 6.85 0.78
CA GLY A 253 -4.66 7.76 1.13
C GLY A 253 -5.74 7.07 1.97
N GLU A 254 -6.54 7.87 2.67
CA GLU A 254 -7.74 7.37 3.36
C GLU A 254 -8.80 6.94 2.35
N ALA A 255 -9.50 5.84 2.65
CA ALA A 255 -10.72 5.51 1.93
C ALA A 255 -11.77 6.58 2.26
N LYS A 256 -12.27 7.31 1.26
CA LYS A 256 -13.49 8.11 1.46
C LYS A 256 -14.64 7.15 1.79
N ASP A 257 -15.48 7.49 2.76
CA ASP A 257 -16.70 6.77 3.20
C ASP A 257 -17.78 6.63 2.11
N GLU A 258 -17.43 6.71 0.83
CA GLU A 258 -18.28 6.25 -0.25
C GLU A 258 -18.17 4.73 -0.30
N GLY A 259 -18.97 4.10 0.57
CA GLY A 259 -19.20 2.67 0.61
C GLY A 259 -19.50 2.15 -0.80
N LEU A 260 -18.53 1.46 -1.39
CA LEU A 260 -18.62 0.98 -2.75
C LEU A 260 -18.94 -0.51 -2.77
N PHE A 261 -19.93 -0.93 -1.96
CA PHE A 261 -20.61 -2.23 -2.06
C PHE A 261 -22.03 -2.13 -1.47
N MET A 262 -22.98 -1.70 -2.31
CA MET A 262 -24.32 -2.32 -2.32
C MET A 262 -24.38 -3.20 -3.57
N TYR A 263 -25.16 -4.29 -3.47
CA TYR A 263 -25.32 -5.47 -4.34
C TYR A 263 -24.41 -6.65 -4.03
#